data_AF-A0A0A0D191-F1
#
_entry.id   AF-A0A0A0D191-F1
#
_cell.length_a   1.000
_cell.length_b   1.000
_cell.length_c   1.000
_cell.angle_alpha   90.00
_cell.angle_beta   90.00
_cell.angle_gamma   90.00
#
_symmetry.space_group_name_H-M   'P 1'
#
loop_
_entity.id
_entity.type
_entity.pdbx_description
1 polymer ?
#
loop_
_entity_poly.entity_id
_entity_poly.type
_entity_poly.pdbx_seq_one_letter_code
_entity_poly.pdbx_strand_id
1 'polypeptide(L)'
;MAAPTNNLYAHGVEVPAGSRGLYVAGQVGTRPDGSIAPDVPGQVEQIMANIEAILGEAGMGFGDVVKITAYCLKAEDIFTY
;
A
#
# COMPACT_ATOMS: atom_id res chain seq x y z
N MET A 1 -0.13 -16.83 -22.94
CA MET A 1 0.93 -16.48 -21.96
C MET A 1 1.74 -17.72 -21.65
N ALA A 2 3.03 -17.58 -21.36
CA ALA A 2 3.81 -18.70 -20.81
C ALA A 2 3.21 -19.10 -19.46
N ALA A 3 3.13 -20.41 -19.17
CA ALA A 3 2.60 -20.92 -17.91
C ALA A 3 3.42 -20.39 -16.71
N PRO A 4 2.81 -20.28 -15.51
CA PRO A 4 3.51 -19.83 -14.32
C PRO A 4 4.65 -20.79 -14.02
N THR A 5 5.85 -20.26 -13.74
CA THR A 5 7.02 -21.08 -13.46
C THR A 5 6.70 -22.12 -12.38
N ASN A 6 6.90 -23.40 -12.71
CA ASN A 6 6.67 -24.55 -11.82
C ASN A 6 5.27 -24.61 -11.18
N ASN A 7 4.26 -23.98 -11.79
CA ASN A 7 2.89 -23.95 -11.26
C ASN A 7 2.80 -23.34 -9.84
N LEU A 8 3.76 -22.48 -9.46
CA LEU A 8 3.87 -21.90 -8.12
C LEU A 8 2.81 -20.82 -7.84
N TYR A 9 2.14 -20.33 -8.87
CA TYR A 9 1.12 -19.29 -8.77
C TYR A 9 0.11 -19.42 -9.90
N ALA A 10 -1.10 -18.90 -9.70
CA ALA A 10 -2.05 -18.70 -10.78
C ALA A 10 -1.78 -17.34 -11.46
N HIS A 11 -1.88 -17.27 -12.78
CA HIS A 11 -1.75 -16.00 -13.51
C HIS A 11 -2.81 -14.96 -13.13
N GLY A 12 -3.93 -15.41 -12.58
CA GLY A 12 -4.98 -14.61 -11.99
C GLY A 12 -5.86 -15.51 -11.14
N VAL A 13 -6.49 -14.92 -10.12
CA VAL A 13 -7.43 -15.61 -9.25
C VAL A 13 -8.71 -14.78 -9.22
N GLU A 14 -9.84 -15.46 -9.36
CA GLU A 14 -11.16 -14.85 -9.24
C GLU A 14 -11.51 -14.64 -7.77
N VAL A 15 -12.02 -13.46 -7.46
CA VAL A 15 -12.51 -13.13 -6.12
C VAL A 15 -14.03 -13.37 -6.10
N PRO A 16 -14.57 -14.13 -5.11
CA PRO A 16 -15.98 -14.47 -5.07
C PRO A 16 -16.91 -13.26 -5.03
N ALA A 17 -18.09 -13.40 -5.63
CA ALA A 17 -19.17 -12.43 -5.51
C ALA A 17 -19.52 -12.18 -4.03
N GLY A 18 -19.68 -10.90 -3.67
CA GLY A 18 -19.93 -10.48 -2.28
C GLY A 18 -18.68 -10.23 -1.44
N SER A 19 -17.48 -10.45 -1.98
CA SER A 19 -16.23 -10.04 -1.33
C SER A 19 -16.04 -8.53 -1.43
N ARG A 20 -15.48 -7.92 -0.39
CA ARG A 20 -15.21 -6.49 -0.33
C ARG A 20 -13.71 -6.23 -0.49
N GLY A 21 -13.31 -5.60 -1.59
CA GLY A 21 -11.94 -5.19 -1.86
C GLY A 21 -11.83 -3.68 -2.00
N LEU A 22 -10.83 -3.09 -1.36
CA LEU A 22 -10.47 -1.69 -1.52
C LEU A 22 -9.06 -1.61 -2.08
N TYR A 23 -8.92 -1.00 -3.26
CA TYR A 23 -7.63 -0.78 -3.91
C TYR A 23 -7.25 0.68 -3.72
N VAL A 24 -6.25 0.92 -2.88
CA VAL A 24 -5.75 2.24 -2.56
C VAL A 24 -4.64 2.60 -3.55
N ALA A 25 -4.75 3.77 -4.19
CA ALA A 25 -3.67 4.30 -5.02
C ALA A 25 -2.41 4.55 -4.17
N GLY A 26 -1.23 4.52 -4.79
CA GLY A 26 0.03 4.78 -4.08
C GLY A 26 -0.01 6.13 -3.35
N GLN A 27 0.25 6.09 -2.03
CA GLN A 27 0.31 7.29 -1.20
C GLN A 27 1.74 7.78 -1.07
N VAL A 28 1.92 9.10 -1.13
CA VAL A 28 3.19 9.80 -0.89
C VAL A 28 3.10 10.64 0.38
N GLY A 29 4.24 10.98 0.98
CA GLY A 29 4.34 11.69 2.26
C GLY A 29 4.01 13.17 2.22
N THR A 30 3.12 13.58 1.32
CA THR A 30 2.67 14.96 1.15
C THR A 30 1.49 15.23 2.09
N ARG A 31 1.55 16.36 2.80
CA ARG A 31 0.48 16.85 3.68
C ARG A 31 -0.62 17.56 2.86
N PRO A 32 -1.81 17.78 3.44
CA PRO A 32 -2.88 18.53 2.75
C PRO A 32 -2.48 19.95 2.31
N ASP A 33 -1.53 20.57 3.01
CA ASP A 33 -0.98 21.89 2.66
C ASP A 33 0.13 21.83 1.58
N GLY A 34 0.45 20.64 1.08
CA GLY A 34 1.50 20.41 0.08
C GLY A 34 2.91 20.26 0.65
N SER A 35 3.11 20.43 1.95
CA SER A 35 4.43 20.25 2.57
C SER A 35 4.84 18.78 2.68
N ILE A 36 6.15 18.54 2.79
CA ILE A 36 6.76 17.21 2.91
C ILE A 36 7.74 17.24 4.08
N ALA A 37 7.76 16.20 4.91
CA ALA A 37 8.75 16.07 5.97
C ALA A 37 10.18 15.95 5.39
N PRO A 38 11.19 16.56 6.01
CA PRO A 38 12.56 16.55 5.47
C PRO A 38 13.24 15.18 5.59
N ASP A 39 12.72 14.31 6.45
CA ASP A 39 13.26 13.01 6.78
C ASP A 39 12.30 11.88 6.39
N VAL A 40 12.88 10.71 6.11
CA VAL A 40 12.13 9.53 5.67
C VAL A 40 11.11 9.07 6.73
N PRO A 41 11.42 9.03 8.04
CA PRO A 41 10.42 8.66 9.05
C PRO A 41 9.18 9.56 9.02
N GLY A 42 9.36 10.88 8.96
CA GLY A 42 8.23 11.81 8.88
C GLY A 42 7.42 11.67 7.59
N GLN A 43 8.06 11.31 6.47
CA GLN A 43 7.35 11.01 5.22
C GLN A 43 6.54 9.72 5.33
N VAL A 44 7.07 8.68 5.98
CA VAL A 44 6.36 7.42 6.21
C VAL A 44 5.16 7.65 7.12
N GLU A 45 5.31 8.38 8.22
CA GLU A 45 4.20 8.72 9.11
C GLU A 45 3.06 9.39 8.33
N GLN A 46 3.40 10.34 7.45
CA GLN A 46 2.40 11.00 6.61
C GLN A 46 1.76 10.05 5.58
N ILE A 47 2.54 9.14 4.97
CA ILE A 47 2.02 8.11 4.06
C ILE A 47 0.99 7.24 4.80
N MET A 48 1.32 6.80 6.03
CA MET A 48 0.43 5.98 6.83
C MET A 48 -0.83 6.74 7.23
N ALA A 49 -0.73 8.01 7.64
CA ALA A 49 -1.91 8.85 7.92
C ALA A 49 -2.82 9.01 6.70
N ASN A 50 -2.24 9.17 5.50
CA ASN A 50 -3.01 9.26 4.25
C ASN A 50 -3.74 7.95 3.93
N ILE A 51 -3.08 6.80 4.15
CA ILE A 51 -3.72 5.48 3.99
C ILE A 51 -4.85 5.29 5.01
N GLU A 52 -4.62 5.65 6.28
CA GLU A 52 -5.63 5.55 7.34
C GLU A 52 -6.89 6.34 7.00
N ALA A 53 -6.74 7.57 6.49
CA ALA A 53 -7.87 8.38 6.07
C ALA A 53 -8.70 7.70 4.96
N ILE A 54 -8.05 7.14 3.93
CA ILE A 54 -8.73 6.44 2.83
C ILE A 54 -9.43 5.18 3.32
N LEU A 55 -8.80 4.41 4.21
CA LEU A 55 -9.42 3.24 4.83
C LEU A 55 -10.65 3.66 5.65
N GLY A 56 -10.53 4.72 6.44
CA GLY A 56 -11.60 5.26 7.27
C GLY A 56 -12.83 5.71 6.48
N GLU A 57 -12.64 6.35 5.31
CA GLU A 57 -13.74 6.71 4.40
C GLU A 57 -14.51 5.48 3.87
N ALA A 58 -13.83 4.33 3.78
CA ALA A 58 -14.45 3.05 3.48
C ALA A 58 -14.90 2.28 4.73
N GLY A 59 -14.81 2.84 5.94
CA GLY A 59 -15.11 2.09 7.18
C GLY A 59 -14.24 0.84 7.34
N MET A 60 -12.99 0.91 6.89
CA MET A 60 -11.94 -0.08 7.08
C MET A 60 -10.85 0.49 7.99
N GLY A 61 -9.98 -0.37 8.53
CA GLY A 61 -8.76 0.03 9.24
C GLY A 61 -7.55 -0.77 8.77
N PHE A 62 -6.39 -0.54 9.40
CA PHE A 62 -5.17 -1.26 9.05
C PHE A 62 -5.27 -2.79 9.24
N GLY A 63 -6.18 -3.27 10.08
CA GLY A 63 -6.49 -4.70 10.22
C GLY A 63 -7.07 -5.34 8.96
N ASP A 64 -7.61 -4.54 8.03
CA ASP A 64 -8.19 -5.00 6.76
C ASP A 64 -7.16 -4.96 5.61
N VAL A 65 -5.95 -4.44 5.84
CA VAL A 65 -4.90 -4.32 4.82
C VAL A 65 -4.24 -5.68 4.60
N VAL A 66 -4.46 -6.26 3.42
CA VAL A 66 -3.91 -7.57 3.05
C VAL A 66 -2.58 -7.49 2.29
N LYS A 67 -2.24 -6.33 1.71
CA LYS A 67 -1.00 -6.12 0.96
C LYS A 67 -0.62 -4.64 0.93
N ILE A 68 0.65 -4.36 1.16
CA ILE A 68 1.27 -3.06 0.89
C ILE A 68 2.36 -3.26 -0.17
N THR A 69 2.50 -2.31 -1.08
CA THR A 69 3.65 -2.22 -1.99
C THR A 69 4.29 -0.86 -1.76
N ALA A 70 5.51 -0.88 -1.23
CA ALA A 70 6.29 0.32 -0.96
C ALA A 70 7.38 0.48 -2.02
N TYR A 71 7.61 1.73 -2.43
CA TYR A 71 8.70 2.12 -3.30
C TYR A 71 9.53 3.18 -2.58
N CYS A 72 10.81 2.90 -2.39
CA CYS A 72 11.76 3.84 -1.81
C CYS A 72 12.72 4.35 -2.90
N LEU A 73 13.15 5.61 -2.78
CA LEU A 73 14.10 6.20 -3.73
C LEU A 73 15.50 5.60 -3.58
N LYS A 74 15.88 5.24 -2.36
CA LYS A 74 17.15 4.59 -2.05
C LYS A 74 16.90 3.26 -1.35
N ALA A 75 17.81 2.32 -1.56
CA ALA A 75 17.77 1.03 -0.91
C ALA A 75 17.93 1.12 0.62
N GLU A 76 18.70 2.11 1.10
CA GLU A 76 18.93 2.35 2.54
C GLU A 76 17.65 2.74 3.30
N ASP A 77 16.63 3.25 2.58
CA ASP A 77 15.34 3.65 3.14
C ASP A 77 14.32 2.51 3.15
N ILE A 78 14.67 1.35 2.59
CA ILE A 78 13.83 0.15 2.70
C ILE A 78 14.01 -0.36 4.13
N PHE A 79 12.91 -0.42 4.89
CA PHE A 79 12.88 -1.04 6.22
C PHE A 79 13.59 -2.39 6.15
N THR A 80 14.80 -2.42 6.71
CA THR A 80 15.57 -3.65 6.80
C THR A 80 14.98 -4.41 7.97
N TYR A 81 14.40 -5.57 7.69
CA TYR A 81 13.79 -6.47 8.68
C TYR A 81 14.73 -6.80 9.85
#